data_AF-A0A2L0H239-F1
#
_entry.id   AF-A0A2L0H239-F1
#
_cell.length_a   1.000
_cell.length_b   1.000
_cell.length_c   1.000
_cell.angle_alpha   90.00
_cell.angle_beta   90.00
_cell.angle_gamma   90.00
#
_symmetry.space_group_name_H-M   'P 1'
#
loop_
_entity.id
_entity.type
_entity.pdbx_description
1 polymer ?
#
loop_
_entity_poly.entity_id
_entity_poly.type
_entity_poly.pdbx_seq_one_letter_code
_entity_poly.pdbx_strand_id
1 'polypeptide(L)'
;MNTTTVRLLTLAATGIVLAGCQTVSPQERRARDETTCASYGFRRGTDAFATCLQRIELDRRAEARAFRYESDILLRRPYWY
;
A
#
# COMPACT_ATOMS: atom_id res chain seq x y z
N MET A 1 -21.12 -26.30 22.30
CA MET A 1 -19.98 -25.48 21.82
C MET A 1 -19.44 -24.72 23.01
N ASN A 2 -18.17 -24.90 23.36
CA ASN A 2 -17.67 -24.48 24.67
C ASN A 2 -17.28 -23.00 24.64
N THR A 3 -17.44 -22.30 25.77
CA THR A 3 -17.09 -20.88 25.91
C THR A 3 -15.64 -20.58 25.53
N THR A 4 -14.73 -21.52 25.80
CA THR A 4 -13.33 -21.47 25.36
C THR A 4 -13.19 -21.48 23.84
N THR A 5 -13.94 -22.34 23.15
CA THR A 5 -13.93 -22.42 21.68
C THR A 5 -14.45 -21.15 21.04
N VAL A 6 -15.51 -20.55 21.60
CA VAL A 6 -16.06 -19.27 21.13
C VAL A 6 -15.03 -18.15 21.27
N ARG A 7 -14.34 -18.06 22.41
CA ARG A 7 -13.30 -17.04 22.66
C ARG A 7 -12.12 -17.16 21.67
N LEU A 8 -11.68 -18.38 21.39
CA LEU A 8 -10.60 -18.61 20.42
C LEU A 8 -11.00 -18.19 19.01
N LEU A 9 -12.23 -18.51 18.58
CA LEU A 9 -12.73 -18.10 17.27
C LEU A 9 -12.86 -16.58 17.15
N THR A 10 -13.33 -15.89 18.20
CA THR A 10 -13.42 -14.42 18.20
C THR A 10 -12.06 -13.74 18.12
N LEU A 11 -11.03 -14.29 18.78
CA LEU A 11 -9.66 -13.78 18.70
C LEU A 11 -9.05 -14.01 17.31
N ALA A 12 -9.24 -15.19 16.74
CA ALA A 12 -8.76 -15.51 15.40
C ALA A 12 -9.42 -14.63 14.32
N ALA A 13 -10.74 -14.43 14.41
CA ALA A 13 -11.48 -13.57 13.49
C ALA A 13 -10.99 -12.11 13.56
N THR A 14 -10.80 -11.57 14.76
CA THR A 14 -10.27 -10.21 14.95
C THR A 14 -8.86 -10.06 14.37
N GLY A 15 -7.99 -11.07 14.56
CA GLY A 15 -6.64 -11.07 14.01
C GLY A 15 -6.62 -11.04 12.47
N ILE A 16 -7.52 -11.78 11.82
CA ILE A 16 -7.64 -11.79 10.35
C ILE A 16 -8.14 -10.44 9.83
N VAL A 17 -9.10 -9.81 10.50
CA VAL A 17 -9.62 -8.48 10.11
C VAL A 17 -8.53 -7.42 10.20
N LEU A 18 -7.72 -7.42 11.26
CA LEU A 18 -6.61 -6.48 11.42
C LEU A 18 -5.47 -6.72 10.42
N ALA A 19 -5.23 -7.97 10.03
CA ALA A 19 -4.25 -8.32 8.99
C ALA A 19 -4.74 -8.02 7.56
N GLY A 20 -6.02 -7.65 7.38
CA GLY A 20 -6.63 -7.31 6.10
C GLY A 20 -6.08 -6.03 5.44
N CYS A 21 -5.27 -5.23 6.14
CA CYS A 21 -4.43 -4.22 5.52
C CYS A 21 -3.41 -4.90 4.59
N GLN A 22 -3.75 -5.04 3.31
CA GLN A 22 -2.94 -5.76 2.33
C GLN A 22 -1.56 -5.12 2.20
N THR A 23 -0.58 -5.71 2.88
CA THR A 23 0.83 -5.41 2.68
C THR A 23 1.25 -6.08 1.39
N VAL A 24 1.08 -5.40 0.26
CA VAL A 24 1.65 -5.89 -1.01
C VAL A 24 3.16 -5.95 -0.81
N SER A 25 3.70 -7.17 -0.90
CA SER A 25 5.13 -7.37 -0.66
C SER A 25 5.99 -6.58 -1.66
N PRO A 26 7.19 -6.10 -1.29
CA PRO A 26 8.02 -5.29 -2.19
C PRO A 26 8.27 -5.94 -3.56
N GLN A 27 8.49 -7.25 -3.57
CA GLN A 27 8.67 -8.05 -4.78
C GLN A 27 7.41 -8.14 -5.65
N GLU A 28 6.24 -8.36 -5.05
CA GLU A 28 4.97 -8.40 -5.79
C GLU A 28 4.63 -7.04 -6.39
N ARG A 29 4.89 -5.95 -5.63
CA ARG A 29 4.75 -4.58 -6.15
C ARG A 29 5.65 -4.37 -7.37
N ARG A 30 6.92 -4.76 -7.25
CA ARG A 30 7.89 -4.64 -8.35
C ARG A 30 7.46 -5.44 -9.59
N ALA A 31 6.96 -6.67 -9.42
CA ALA A 31 6.48 -7.49 -10.54
C ALA A 31 5.29 -6.85 -11.26
N ARG A 32 4.37 -6.21 -10.52
CA ARG A 32 3.26 -5.44 -11.10
C ARG A 32 3.75 -4.22 -11.86
N ASP A 33 4.66 -3.45 -11.30
CA ASP A 33 5.22 -2.26 -11.96
C ASP A 33 5.95 -2.66 -13.26
N GLU A 34 6.70 -3.77 -13.24
CA GLU A 34 7.36 -4.32 -14.43
C GLU A 34 6.35 -4.77 -15.50
N THR A 35 5.23 -5.36 -15.08
CA THR A 35 4.14 -5.76 -15.98
C THR A 35 3.49 -4.54 -16.63
N THR A 36 3.24 -3.48 -15.84
CA THR A 36 2.71 -2.20 -16.33
C THR A 36 3.65 -1.53 -17.33
N CYS A 37 4.95 -1.43 -17.02
CA CYS A 37 5.90 -0.84 -17.96
C CYS A 37 6.05 -1.68 -19.23
N ALA A 38 5.98 -3.01 -19.13
CA ALA A 38 5.99 -3.88 -20.30
C ALA A 38 4.73 -3.72 -21.16
N SER A 39 3.55 -3.54 -20.55
CA SER A 39 2.29 -3.33 -21.29
C SER A 39 2.25 -2.00 -22.05
N TYR A 40 2.97 -0.98 -21.57
CA TYR A 40 3.20 0.27 -22.31
C TYR A 40 4.18 0.13 -23.48
N GLY A 41 4.82 -1.03 -23.64
CA GLY A 41 5.74 -1.31 -24.75
C GLY A 41 7.21 -1.02 -24.44
N PHE A 42 7.56 -0.66 -23.20
CA PHE A 42 8.95 -0.49 -22.82
C PHE A 42 9.67 -1.84 -22.75
N ARG A 43 10.84 -1.93 -23.39
CA ARG A 43 11.67 -3.15 -23.36
C ARG A 43 12.46 -3.23 -22.06
N ARG A 44 12.41 -4.38 -21.39
CA ARG A 44 13.20 -4.66 -20.18
C ARG A 44 14.69 -4.42 -20.44
N GLY A 45 15.42 -3.96 -19.42
CA GLY A 45 16.85 -3.68 -19.51
C GLY A 45 17.22 -2.40 -20.27
N THR A 46 16.25 -1.53 -20.57
CA THR A 46 16.50 -0.22 -21.19
C THR A 46 16.32 0.92 -20.19
N ASP A 47 16.97 2.06 -20.47
CA ASP A 47 16.80 3.28 -19.68
C ASP A 47 15.35 3.78 -19.67
N ALA A 48 14.62 3.58 -20.78
CA ALA A 48 13.22 3.91 -20.88
C ALA A 48 12.37 3.07 -19.91
N PHE A 49 12.67 1.78 -19.78
CA PHE A 49 12.00 0.90 -18.82
C PHE A 49 12.33 1.27 -17.37
N ALA A 50 13.60 1.58 -17.07
CA ALA A 50 14.02 2.06 -15.75
C ALA A 50 13.34 3.39 -15.38
N THR A 51 13.20 4.29 -16.36
CA THR A 51 12.51 5.58 -16.19
C THR A 51 11.02 5.39 -15.94
N CYS A 52 10.36 4.47 -16.66
CA CYS A 52 8.96 4.13 -16.41
C CYS A 52 8.74 3.68 -14.96
N LEU A 53 9.56 2.73 -14.50
CA LEU A 53 9.51 2.23 -13.12
C LEU A 53 9.79 3.35 -12.10
N GLN A 54 10.77 4.20 -12.37
CA GLN A 54 11.09 5.34 -11.52
C GLN A 54 9.92 6.32 -11.40
N ARG A 55 9.20 6.59 -12.51
CA ARG A 55 8.03 7.49 -12.49
C ARG A 55 6.90 6.95 -11.63
N ILE A 56 6.59 5.65 -11.76
CA ILE A 56 5.58 4.99 -10.91
C ILE A 56 5.95 5.11 -9.43
N GLU A 57 7.22 4.88 -9.11
CA GLU A 57 7.71 5.00 -7.73
C GLU A 57 7.65 6.45 -7.20
N LEU A 58 7.99 7.44 -8.03
CA LEU A 58 7.94 8.85 -7.65
C LEU A 58 6.51 9.35 -7.42
N ASP A 59 5.57 8.92 -8.26
CA ASP A 59 4.15 9.26 -8.16
C ASP A 59 3.56 8.73 -6.85
N ARG A 60 3.76 7.43 -6.58
CA ARG A 60 3.39 6.82 -5.31
C ARG A 60 4.01 7.51 -4.09
N ARG A 61 5.27 7.93 -4.18
CA ARG A 61 5.91 8.72 -3.11
C ARG A 61 5.26 10.09 -2.94
N ALA A 62 4.77 10.70 -4.02
CA ALA A 62 4.02 11.94 -3.96
C ALA A 62 2.69 11.74 -3.23
N GLU A 63 1.94 10.70 -3.54
CA GLU A 63 0.70 10.34 -2.82
C GLU A 63 0.95 10.11 -1.33
N ALA A 64 2.00 9.36 -0.98
CA ALA A 64 2.36 9.11 0.42
C ALA A 64 2.72 10.40 1.17
N ARG A 65 3.37 11.36 0.49
CA ARG A 65 3.63 12.70 1.06
C ARG A 65 2.34 13.50 1.20
N ALA A 66 1.48 13.50 0.18
CA ALA A 66 0.20 14.22 0.21
C ALA A 66 -0.69 13.73 1.36
N PHE A 67 -0.82 12.41 1.53
CA PHE A 67 -1.54 11.83 2.66
C PHE A 67 -0.96 12.27 4.01
N ARG A 68 0.37 12.31 4.15
CA ARG A 68 1.01 12.79 5.38
C ARG A 68 0.66 14.25 5.66
N TYR A 69 0.74 15.13 4.66
CA TYR A 69 0.38 16.54 4.83
C TYR A 69 -1.09 16.72 5.22
N GLU A 70 -2.01 16.01 4.56
CA GLU A 70 -3.43 16.05 4.91
C GLU A 70 -3.67 15.56 6.34
N SER A 71 -3.06 14.44 6.73
CA SER A 71 -3.18 13.90 8.09
C SER A 71 -2.62 14.86 9.15
N ASP A 72 -1.50 15.55 8.86
CA ASP A 72 -0.92 16.56 9.75
C ASP A 72 -1.88 17.74 9.91
N ILE A 73 -2.48 18.23 8.82
CA ILE A 73 -3.49 19.30 8.87
C ILE A 73 -4.66 18.87 9.77
N LEU A 74 -5.21 17.68 9.58
CA LEU A 74 -6.34 17.21 10.37
C LEU A 74 -6.00 17.02 11.86
N LEU A 75 -4.83 16.47 12.17
CA LEU A 75 -4.41 16.20 13.55
C LEU A 75 -3.89 17.44 14.29
N ARG A 76 -3.39 18.44 13.56
CA ARG A 76 -2.76 19.64 14.11
C ARG A 76 -3.64 20.88 14.04
N ARG A 77 -4.81 20.83 13.39
CA ARG A 77 -5.82 21.89 13.50
C ARG A 77 -6.47 21.85 14.89
N PRO A 78 -6.40 22.95 15.68
CA PRO A 78 -7.26 23.10 16.84
C PRO A 78 -8.72 23.15 16.36
N TYR A 79 -9.56 22.23 16.86
CA TYR A 79 -11.00 22.27 16.61
C TYR A 79 -11.63 23.44 17.41
N TRP A 80 -11.44 24.68 16.95
CA TRP A 80 -12.15 25.86 17.48
C TRP A 80 -12.81 26.63 16.33
N TYR A 81 -14.01 26.18 15.97
CA TYR A 81 -15.15 27.03 15.64
C TYR A 81 -16.39 26.39 16.26
#